data_AF-A0A3B9BBR3-F1
#
_entry.id   AF-A0A3B9BBR3-F1
#
_cell.length_a   1.000
_cell.length_b   1.000
_cell.length_c   1.000
_cell.angle_alpha   90.00
_cell.angle_beta   90.00
_cell.angle_gamma   90.00
#
_symmetry.space_group_name_H-M   'P 1'
#
loop_
_entity.id
_entity.type
_entity.pdbx_description
1 polymer ?
#
loop_
_entity_poly.entity_id
_entity_poly.type
_entity_poly.pdbx_seq_one_letter_code
_entity_poly.pdbx_strand_id
1 'polypeptide(L)'
;MKQSIFLSFFLLQFSTLFCEQENSEKTYSEKLKDAYTEKLKKSKELYDKGVKVASEKYAETFEDGKDLSGKSKEWLLKDLQNIGDWEYKIESFDLKNLKDLEIRLNQLGAERWQCFWVEQSAKGKAFYFKRTKLSYLSKIPTGALLRIMADFGNE
;
A
#
# COMPACT_ATOMS: atom_id res chain seq x y z
N MET A 1 -52.91 15.04 56.52
CA MET A 1 -51.65 14.58 55.87
C MET A 1 -51.94 13.60 54.72
N LYS A 2 -52.65 14.01 53.67
CA LYS A 2 -52.98 13.13 52.52
C LYS A 2 -52.87 13.77 51.13
N GLN A 3 -52.44 15.03 51.02
CA GLN A 3 -52.29 15.70 49.70
C GLN A 3 -50.84 15.96 49.27
N SER A 4 -49.84 15.77 50.14
CA SER A 4 -48.43 16.03 49.80
C SER A 4 -47.71 14.86 49.09
N ILE A 5 -48.36 13.70 48.95
CA ILE A 5 -47.74 12.49 48.36
C ILE A 5 -48.04 12.38 46.84
N PHE A 6 -49.10 13.04 46.36
CA PHE A 6 -49.47 12.95 44.94
C PHE A 6 -48.67 13.90 44.04
N LEU A 7 -48.20 15.05 44.56
CA LEU A 7 -47.40 16.02 43.79
C LEU A 7 -45.95 15.57 43.58
N SER A 8 -45.39 14.80 44.50
CA SER A 8 -44.02 14.26 44.37
C SER A 8 -43.91 13.15 43.34
N PHE A 9 -44.98 12.37 43.13
CA PHE A 9 -45.01 11.34 42.09
C PHE A 9 -45.13 11.91 40.68
N PHE A 10 -45.80 13.05 40.51
CA PHE A 10 -45.96 13.71 39.21
C PHE A 10 -44.68 14.43 38.75
N LEU A 11 -43.92 14.99 39.70
CA LEU A 11 -42.61 15.61 39.42
C LEU A 11 -41.52 14.58 39.08
N LEU A 12 -41.62 13.36 39.60
CA LEU A 12 -40.69 12.25 39.28
C LEU A 12 -40.91 11.64 37.89
N GLN A 13 -42.13 11.72 37.35
CA GLN A 13 -42.42 11.21 36.00
C GLN A 13 -42.09 12.22 34.88
N PHE A 14 -42.08 13.52 35.18
CA PHE A 14 -41.69 14.54 34.21
C PHE A 14 -40.17 14.64 34.03
N SER A 15 -39.37 14.35 35.06
CA SER A 15 -37.91 14.32 34.95
C SER A 15 -37.37 13.22 34.03
N THR A 16 -38.12 12.13 33.82
CA THR A 16 -37.69 11.03 32.92
C THR A 16 -38.05 11.27 31.45
N LEU A 17 -38.92 12.23 31.14
CA LEU A 17 -39.29 12.54 29.75
C LEU A 17 -38.47 13.69 29.14
N PHE A 18 -37.74 14.46 29.95
CA PHE A 18 -36.97 15.62 29.50
C PHE A 18 -35.44 15.49 29.64
N CYS A 19 -34.93 14.29 29.91
CA CYS A 19 -33.50 13.99 29.74
C CYS A 19 -33.23 13.59 28.29
N GLU A 20 -33.23 14.60 27.43
CA GLU A 20 -32.18 14.87 26.45
C GLU A 20 -31.11 13.77 26.34
N GLN A 21 -31.03 13.10 25.19
CA GLN A 21 -30.20 13.61 24.09
C GLN A 21 -30.42 12.75 22.84
N GLU A 22 -30.89 13.40 21.78
CA GLU A 22 -30.90 12.91 20.41
C GLU A 22 -29.45 12.69 19.96
N ASN A 23 -28.91 11.51 20.25
CA ASN A 23 -27.57 11.12 19.81
C ASN A 23 -27.75 9.90 18.91
N SER A 24 -27.96 10.14 17.62
CA SER A 24 -27.83 9.09 16.61
C SER A 24 -26.36 8.67 16.59
N GLU A 25 -26.04 7.71 17.45
CA GLU A 25 -24.70 7.19 17.62
C GLU A 25 -24.29 6.52 16.30
N LYS A 26 -23.49 7.23 15.48
CA LYS A 26 -22.98 6.73 14.21
C LYS A 26 -22.48 5.29 14.36
N THR A 27 -22.97 4.40 13.49
CA THR A 27 -22.67 2.97 13.56
C THR A 27 -21.15 2.76 13.46
N TYR A 28 -20.58 1.75 14.14
CA TYR A 28 -19.13 1.47 14.11
C TYR A 28 -18.54 1.42 12.69
N SER A 29 -19.31 0.94 11.72
CA SER A 29 -18.98 0.95 10.29
C SER A 29 -18.86 2.35 9.68
N GLU A 30 -19.67 3.31 10.12
CA GLU A 30 -19.60 4.71 9.71
C GLU A 30 -18.37 5.39 10.32
N LYS A 31 -18.04 5.10 11.59
CA LYS A 31 -16.80 5.56 12.23
C LYS A 31 -15.55 5.06 11.49
N LEU A 32 -15.56 3.82 11.00
CA LEU A 32 -14.47 3.26 10.18
C LEU A 32 -14.38 3.91 8.80
N LYS A 33 -15.51 4.16 8.13
CA LYS A 33 -15.54 4.89 6.87
C LYS A 33 -14.98 6.29 7.07
N ASP A 34 -15.50 7.04 8.05
CA ASP A 34 -15.04 8.39 8.39
C ASP A 34 -13.51 8.40 8.64
N ALA A 35 -12.99 7.49 9.47
CA ALA A 35 -11.55 7.36 9.73
C ALA A 35 -10.72 7.04 8.47
N TYR A 36 -11.25 6.22 7.57
CA TYR A 36 -10.61 5.92 6.29
C TYR A 36 -10.61 7.12 5.35
N THR A 37 -11.72 7.85 5.24
CA THR A 37 -11.81 9.10 4.46
C THR A 37 -10.89 10.17 5.01
N GLU A 38 -10.79 10.31 6.33
CA GLU A 38 -9.86 11.24 6.99
C GLU A 38 -8.40 10.86 6.72
N LYS A 39 -8.05 9.56 6.76
CA LYS A 39 -6.71 9.10 6.33
C LYS A 39 -6.43 9.38 4.86
N LEU A 40 -7.41 9.19 3.97
CA LEU A 40 -7.26 9.49 2.55
C LEU A 40 -7.10 10.99 2.30
N LYS A 41 -7.88 11.85 2.97
CA LYS A 41 -7.71 13.32 2.89
C LYS A 41 -6.35 13.74 3.40
N LYS A 42 -5.93 13.23 4.56
CA LYS A 42 -4.61 13.54 5.14
C LYS A 42 -3.47 13.05 4.26
N SER A 43 -3.59 11.87 3.66
CA SER A 43 -2.67 11.33 2.65
C SER A 43 -2.58 12.25 1.43
N LYS A 44 -3.73 12.67 0.89
CA LYS A 44 -3.81 13.57 -0.26
C LYS A 44 -3.20 14.94 0.04
N GLU A 45 -3.49 15.52 1.20
CA GLU A 45 -2.88 16.77 1.63
C GLU A 45 -1.37 16.68 1.83
N LEU A 46 -0.87 15.55 2.36
CA LEU A 46 0.57 15.30 2.49
C LEU A 46 1.24 15.14 1.13
N TYR A 47 0.58 14.45 0.18
CA TYR A 47 1.03 14.32 -1.19
C TYR A 47 1.09 15.69 -1.87
N ASP A 48 0.01 16.47 -1.80
CA ASP A 48 -0.08 17.80 -2.42
C ASP A 48 0.95 18.78 -1.81
N LYS A 49 1.15 18.74 -0.48
CA LYS A 49 2.19 19.54 0.19
C LYS A 49 3.60 19.07 -0.16
N GLY A 50 3.84 17.77 -0.18
CA GLY A 50 5.15 17.19 -0.52
C GLY A 50 5.54 17.46 -1.97
N VAL A 51 4.58 17.33 -2.89
CA VAL A 51 4.77 17.64 -4.31
C VAL A 51 5.03 19.13 -4.51
N LYS A 52 4.25 20.02 -3.87
CA LYS A 52 4.47 21.47 -3.96
C LYS A 52 5.84 21.90 -3.43
N VAL A 53 6.19 21.49 -2.21
CA VAL A 53 7.49 21.82 -1.59
C VAL A 53 8.65 21.26 -2.42
N ALA A 54 8.49 20.06 -2.98
CA ALA A 54 9.52 19.50 -3.86
C ALA A 54 9.62 20.24 -5.19
N SER A 55 8.49 20.68 -5.77
CA SER A 55 8.47 21.48 -7.01
C SER A 55 9.06 22.88 -6.81
N GLU A 56 8.83 23.52 -5.66
CA GLU A 56 9.39 24.83 -5.31
C GLU A 56 10.90 24.73 -5.10
N LYS A 57 11.36 23.76 -4.30
CA LYS A 57 12.80 23.48 -4.14
C LYS A 57 13.48 23.07 -5.44
N TYR A 58 12.74 22.42 -6.33
CA TYR A 58 13.22 22.05 -7.66
C TYR A 58 13.41 23.27 -8.55
N ALA A 59 12.42 24.18 -8.60
CA ALA A 59 12.52 25.43 -9.36
C ALA A 59 13.68 26.31 -8.89
N GLU A 60 13.98 26.30 -7.58
CA GLU A 60 15.13 27.01 -7.00
C GLU A 60 16.50 26.39 -7.33
N THR A 61 16.55 25.09 -7.70
CA THR A 61 17.80 24.35 -7.95
C THR A 61 18.07 24.10 -9.45
N PHE A 62 17.22 24.60 -10.34
CA PHE A 62 17.25 24.27 -11.77
C PHE A 62 18.07 25.28 -12.58
N GLU A 63 19.40 25.19 -12.53
CA GLU A 63 20.29 25.88 -13.49
C GLU A 63 21.11 24.94 -14.38
N ASP A 64 21.17 23.62 -14.16
CA ASP A 64 22.13 22.76 -14.90
C ASP A 64 21.65 21.32 -15.21
N GLY A 65 20.34 21.16 -15.43
CA GLY A 65 19.75 19.84 -15.66
C GLY A 65 19.74 19.38 -17.12
N LYS A 66 20.67 18.50 -17.53
CA LYS A 66 20.60 17.80 -18.85
C LYS A 66 19.27 17.05 -19.05
N ASP A 67 18.62 17.25 -20.19
CA ASP A 67 17.43 16.51 -20.62
C ASP A 67 17.64 14.98 -20.61
N LEU A 68 16.61 14.26 -20.16
CA LEU A 68 16.58 12.80 -20.23
C LEU A 68 16.48 12.35 -21.70
N SER A 69 17.37 11.47 -22.12
CA SER A 69 17.28 10.87 -23.45
C SER A 69 16.00 10.03 -23.58
N GLY A 70 15.39 9.99 -24.78
CA GLY A 70 14.14 9.25 -25.02
C GLY A 70 14.20 7.77 -24.60
N LYS A 71 15.37 7.12 -24.77
CA LYS A 71 15.61 5.74 -24.31
C LYS A 71 15.48 5.58 -22.79
N SER A 72 15.86 6.58 -22.01
CA SER A 72 15.77 6.57 -20.55
C SER A 72 14.32 6.73 -20.10
N LYS A 73 13.54 7.58 -20.80
CA LYS A 73 12.09 7.73 -20.58
C LYS A 73 11.35 6.42 -20.85
N GLU A 74 11.62 5.77 -21.99
CA GLU A 74 11.00 4.47 -22.35
C GLU A 74 11.33 3.35 -21.36
N TRP A 75 12.60 3.24 -20.94
CA TRP A 75 13.01 2.27 -19.94
C TRP A 75 12.29 2.48 -18.61
N LEU A 76 12.14 3.73 -18.18
CA LEU A 76 11.50 4.07 -16.91
C LEU A 76 9.99 3.80 -16.91
N LEU A 77 9.31 4.13 -18.01
CA LEU A 77 7.89 3.78 -18.19
C LEU A 77 7.70 2.27 -18.14
N LYS A 78 8.58 1.52 -18.78
CA LYS A 78 8.56 0.05 -18.73
C LYS A 78 8.82 -0.47 -17.31
N ASP A 79 9.74 0.12 -16.55
CA ASP A 79 9.99 -0.27 -15.15
C ASP A 79 8.78 0.02 -14.25
N LEU A 80 8.11 1.17 -14.45
CA LEU A 80 6.88 1.53 -13.74
C LEU A 80 5.75 0.53 -14.03
N GLN A 81 5.58 0.15 -15.29
CA GLN A 81 4.60 -0.88 -15.70
C GLN A 81 4.94 -2.27 -15.14
N ASN A 82 6.22 -2.58 -14.99
CA ASN A 82 6.68 -3.85 -14.41
C ASN A 82 6.51 -3.89 -12.87
N ILE A 83 6.17 -2.77 -12.20
CA ILE A 83 5.89 -2.79 -10.75
C ILE A 83 4.67 -3.67 -10.50
N GLY A 84 4.88 -4.75 -9.74
CA GLY A 84 3.80 -5.68 -9.37
C GLY A 84 3.61 -6.85 -10.33
N ASP A 85 4.38 -6.92 -11.42
CA ASP A 85 4.44 -8.09 -12.27
C ASP A 85 5.07 -9.30 -11.57
N TRP A 86 4.64 -10.49 -11.98
CA TRP A 86 5.20 -11.76 -11.50
C TRP A 86 6.17 -12.36 -12.53
N GLU A 87 7.33 -12.79 -12.05
CA GLU A 87 8.23 -13.69 -12.78
C GLU A 87 7.97 -15.13 -12.33
N TYR A 88 7.96 -16.06 -13.29
CA TYR A 88 7.75 -17.48 -13.04
C TYR A 88 9.00 -18.27 -13.40
N LYS A 89 9.25 -19.33 -12.63
CA LYS A 89 10.39 -20.22 -12.82
C LYS A 89 9.99 -21.65 -12.48
N ILE A 90 10.48 -22.61 -13.24
CA ILE A 90 10.26 -24.04 -13.01
C ILE A 90 11.63 -24.68 -12.80
N GLU A 91 11.83 -25.37 -11.67
CA GLU A 91 13.02 -26.18 -11.44
C GLU A 91 12.63 -27.62 -11.13
N SER A 92 13.31 -28.57 -11.78
CA SER A 92 13.12 -30.00 -11.57
C SER A 92 14.21 -30.52 -10.64
N PHE A 93 13.81 -31.29 -9.62
CA PHE A 93 14.70 -31.85 -8.64
C PHE A 93 14.62 -33.39 -8.62
N ASP A 94 15.79 -34.01 -8.52
CA ASP A 94 15.91 -35.44 -8.22
C ASP A 94 15.87 -35.64 -6.70
N LEU A 95 15.04 -36.57 -6.24
CA LEU A 95 14.82 -36.83 -4.81
C LEU A 95 15.94 -37.68 -4.17
N LYS A 96 16.91 -38.14 -4.97
CA LYS A 96 18.03 -38.95 -4.47
C LYS A 96 18.98 -38.17 -3.57
N ASN A 97 19.10 -36.85 -3.74
CA ASN A 97 19.97 -36.01 -2.91
C ASN A 97 19.19 -34.90 -2.19
N LEU A 98 18.66 -35.24 -1.01
CA LEU A 98 17.84 -34.33 -0.20
C LEU A 98 18.63 -33.11 0.32
N LYS A 99 19.95 -33.25 0.53
CA LYS A 99 20.80 -32.16 1.03
C LYS A 99 20.97 -31.05 -0.01
N ASP A 100 21.21 -31.44 -1.26
CA ASP A 100 21.34 -30.48 -2.37
C ASP A 100 20.01 -29.77 -2.65
N LEU A 101 18.90 -30.49 -2.51
CA LEU A 101 17.56 -29.92 -2.61
C LEU A 101 17.34 -28.83 -1.55
N GLU A 102 17.66 -29.10 -0.29
CA GLU A 102 17.52 -28.13 0.80
C GLU A 102 18.36 -26.86 0.54
N ILE A 103 19.63 -27.03 0.16
CA ILE A 103 20.52 -25.91 -0.18
C ILE A 103 19.92 -25.06 -1.31
N ARG A 104 19.41 -25.72 -2.36
CA ARG A 104 18.84 -25.01 -3.50
C ARG A 104 17.55 -24.28 -3.16
N LEU A 105 16.66 -24.88 -2.37
CA LEU A 105 15.43 -24.24 -1.92
C LEU A 105 15.74 -23.02 -1.02
N ASN A 106 16.73 -23.12 -0.14
CA ASN A 106 17.19 -22.00 0.67
C ASN A 106 17.75 -20.86 -0.18
N GLN A 107 18.53 -21.18 -1.22
CA GLN A 107 19.03 -20.19 -2.16
C GLN A 107 17.90 -19.49 -2.93
N LEU A 108 16.91 -20.25 -3.40
CA LEU A 108 15.72 -19.70 -4.07
C LEU A 108 14.92 -18.79 -3.13
N GLY A 109 14.78 -19.16 -1.86
CA GLY A 109 14.17 -18.31 -0.83
C GLY A 109 14.91 -16.99 -0.62
N ALA A 110 16.25 -17.02 -0.57
CA ALA A 110 17.08 -15.81 -0.47
C ALA A 110 16.93 -14.89 -1.70
N GLU A 111 16.70 -15.47 -2.89
CA GLU A 111 16.38 -14.76 -4.13
C GLU A 111 14.90 -14.32 -4.23
N ARG A 112 14.13 -14.46 -3.14
CA ARG A 112 12.69 -14.11 -3.04
C ARG A 112 11.77 -14.94 -3.92
N TRP A 113 12.22 -16.11 -4.39
CA TRP A 113 11.34 -17.04 -5.09
C TRP A 113 10.42 -17.73 -4.10
N GLN A 114 9.12 -17.71 -4.40
CA GLN A 114 8.09 -18.38 -3.63
C GLN A 114 7.61 -19.60 -4.40
N CYS A 115 7.76 -20.80 -3.82
CA CYS A 115 7.16 -22.00 -4.38
C CYS A 115 5.64 -21.93 -4.20
N PHE A 116 4.88 -22.08 -5.29
CA PHE A 116 3.42 -22.07 -5.24
C PHE A 116 2.80 -23.38 -5.75
N TRP A 117 3.57 -24.21 -6.47
CA TRP A 117 3.09 -25.49 -6.95
C TRP A 117 4.23 -26.51 -7.03
N VAL A 118 3.92 -27.76 -6.72
CA VAL A 118 4.85 -28.89 -6.86
C VAL A 118 4.12 -29.99 -7.61
N GLU A 119 4.67 -30.38 -8.74
CA GLU A 119 4.15 -31.45 -9.58
C GLU A 119 5.06 -32.67 -9.48
N GLN A 120 4.44 -33.85 -9.32
CA GLN A 120 5.16 -35.10 -9.30
C GLN A 120 5.08 -35.76 -10.68
N SER A 121 6.23 -36.02 -11.29
CA SER A 121 6.35 -36.73 -12.56
C SER A 121 7.10 -38.05 -12.36
N ALA A 122 6.98 -38.96 -13.32
CA ALA A 122 7.67 -40.25 -13.32
C ALA A 122 9.22 -40.12 -13.27
N LYS A 123 9.77 -38.95 -13.64
CA LYS A 123 11.21 -38.65 -13.67
C LYS A 123 11.72 -37.78 -12.51
N GLY A 124 10.87 -37.35 -11.58
CA GLY A 124 11.25 -36.45 -10.48
C GLY A 124 10.11 -35.53 -10.02
N LYS A 125 10.43 -34.52 -9.21
CA LYS A 125 9.47 -33.48 -8.81
C LYS A 125 9.82 -32.14 -9.48
N ALA A 126 8.84 -31.50 -10.10
CA ALA A 126 8.96 -30.17 -10.66
C ALA A 126 8.35 -29.15 -9.69
N PHE A 127 9.11 -28.10 -9.38
CA PHE A 127 8.72 -27.05 -8.46
C PHE A 127 8.53 -25.76 -9.24
N TYR A 128 7.38 -25.14 -9.03
CA TYR A 128 6.99 -23.91 -9.70
C TYR A 128 7.10 -22.76 -8.71
N PHE A 129 7.84 -21.75 -9.12
CA PHE A 129 8.15 -20.59 -8.32
C PHE A 129 7.60 -19.33 -8.97
N LYS A 130 7.23 -18.38 -8.13
CA LYS A 130 6.88 -17.02 -8.52
C LYS A 130 7.66 -16.02 -7.69
N ARG A 131 7.98 -14.86 -8.25
CA ARG A 131 8.46 -13.69 -7.49
C ARG A 131 7.97 -12.41 -8.12
N THR A 132 7.87 -11.34 -7.32
CA THR A 132 7.60 -10.01 -7.88
C THR A 132 8.83 -9.48 -8.59
N LYS A 133 8.66 -8.91 -9.79
CA LYS A 133 9.74 -8.20 -10.50
C LYS A 133 10.32 -7.12 -9.59
N LEU A 134 11.63 -7.00 -9.58
CA LEU A 134 12.31 -5.93 -8.86
C LEU A 134 12.17 -4.64 -9.68
N SER A 135 11.47 -3.64 -9.15
CA SER A 135 11.52 -2.30 -9.73
C SER A 135 12.78 -1.58 -9.29
N TYR A 136 13.49 -1.02 -10.27
CA TYR A 136 14.68 -0.21 -10.06
C TYR A 136 14.35 1.20 -9.61
N LEU A 137 13.09 1.64 -9.74
CA LEU A 137 12.61 2.94 -9.24
C LEU A 137 12.86 3.12 -7.75
N SER A 138 12.75 2.04 -6.95
CA SER A 138 13.06 2.07 -5.51
C SER A 138 14.53 2.42 -5.19
N LYS A 139 15.44 2.27 -6.16
CA LYS A 139 16.86 2.58 -6.03
C LYS A 139 17.21 3.99 -6.50
N ILE A 140 16.28 4.68 -7.17
CA ILE A 140 16.49 6.06 -7.62
C ILE A 140 16.23 6.99 -6.43
N PRO A 141 17.14 7.92 -6.11
CA PRO A 141 16.89 8.94 -5.10
C PRO A 141 15.61 9.72 -5.43
N THR A 142 14.77 9.98 -4.42
CA THR A 142 13.45 10.60 -4.61
C THR A 142 13.50 11.92 -5.39
N GLY A 143 14.54 12.75 -5.18
CA GLY A 143 14.71 13.99 -5.93
C GLY A 143 14.92 13.77 -7.44
N ALA A 144 15.69 12.75 -7.83
CA ALA A 144 15.88 12.39 -9.23
C ALA A 144 14.62 11.80 -9.85
N LEU A 145 13.83 11.05 -9.06
CA LEU A 145 12.53 10.54 -9.51
C LEU A 145 11.53 11.67 -9.78
N LEU A 146 11.46 12.67 -8.89
CA LEU A 146 10.59 13.84 -9.06
C LEU A 146 10.98 14.67 -10.28
N ARG A 147 12.29 14.83 -10.53
CA ARG A 147 12.82 15.43 -11.75
C ARG A 147 12.33 14.70 -13.01
N ILE A 148 12.50 13.38 -13.02
CA ILE A 148 12.05 12.55 -14.14
C ILE A 148 10.54 12.71 -14.35
N MET A 149 9.74 12.69 -13.29
CA MET A 149 8.28 12.87 -13.36
C MET A 149 7.87 14.27 -13.87
N ALA A 150 8.58 15.33 -13.47
CA ALA A 150 8.34 16.68 -13.95
C ALA A 150 8.63 16.80 -15.46
N ASP A 151 9.71 16.18 -15.94
CA ASP A 151 10.09 16.14 -17.36
C ASP A 151 9.10 15.33 -18.23
N PHE A 152 8.23 14.51 -17.64
CA PHE A 152 7.11 13.86 -18.33
C PHE A 152 5.84 14.72 -18.41
N GLY A 153 5.66 15.68 -17.49
CA GLY A 153 4.47 16.53 -17.42
C GLY A 153 4.57 17.83 -18.23
N ASN A 154 5.77 18.15 -18.73
CA ASN A 154 6.04 19.35 -19.55
C ASN A 154 6.03 19.07 -21.07
N GLU A 155 5.55 17.90 -21.50
CA GLU A 155 5.16 17.60 -22.90
C GLU A 155 3.65 17.81 -23.08
#